data_AF-A0A1H9I7B8-F1
#
_entry.id   AF-A0A1H9I7B8-F1
#
_cell.length_a   1.000
_cell.length_b   1.000
_cell.length_c   1.000
_cell.angle_alpha   90.00
_cell.angle_beta   90.00
_cell.angle_gamma   90.00
#
_symmetry.space_group_name_H-M   'P 1'
#
loop_
_entity.id
_entity.type
_entity.pdbx_description
1 polymer ?
#
loop_
_entity_poly.entity_id
_entity_poly.type
_entity_poly.pdbx_seq_one_letter_code
_entity_poly.pdbx_strand_id
1 'polypeptide(L)'
;MKKNLLAMAISTAFVLPGAAFADVKVYGKFNVGLDDQKDEIGITSSNGTNSSQQTAGSVKYADSTWSLHDQNNSSRLGFKGDTELGVGDLKAIFQLEYGVNPFGSEAVGGGSTAQSTFSQRNIFVGLQGGFGTIKAGRIDTPLKLAGEKADQFNDEGIGDDTNLMVGETRINNIIVYTSPKIAEALTVNLAVVPGGGRTALDDTNSVDKSIADTYYASLVFENEMLFGSVSYAANEPGSLKVDGKASVSVPTPIATQASSAGVDILRVVGAVKPIVDLELNALFQQAKGIDQKGSATSATASELKETTYLVGAGYSIEAFKLKAEYGQTKADYSDIKRDLMAFGIDYKLNKAFTTQLYYIQYQDKDRTISLTSPTTAVTDPKTTAFGLGVVFTF
;
A
#
# COMPACT_ATOMS: atom_id res chain seq x y z
N MET A 1 -37.63 -21.79 10.14
CA MET A 1 -37.99 -20.38 9.87
C MET A 1 -36.87 -19.76 9.03
N LYS A 2 -37.10 -19.57 7.73
CA LYS A 2 -36.13 -18.96 6.81
C LYS A 2 -36.44 -17.46 6.76
N LYS A 3 -35.50 -16.60 7.19
CA LYS A 3 -35.62 -15.15 7.03
C LYS A 3 -34.89 -14.75 5.76
N ASN A 4 -35.65 -14.33 4.75
CA ASN A 4 -35.14 -13.77 3.51
C ASN A 4 -34.52 -12.41 3.82
N LEU A 5 -33.22 -12.24 3.54
CA LEU A 5 -32.58 -10.93 3.58
C LEU A 5 -33.04 -10.12 2.36
N LEU A 6 -33.44 -8.88 2.62
CA LEU A 6 -33.74 -7.86 1.63
C LEU A 6 -32.50 -7.63 0.73
N ALA A 7 -32.67 -7.84 -0.57
CA ALA A 7 -31.77 -7.31 -1.58
C ALA A 7 -31.96 -5.78 -1.64
N MET A 8 -30.94 -5.02 -1.27
CA MET A 8 -30.88 -3.58 -1.59
C MET A 8 -30.64 -3.44 -3.09
N ALA A 9 -31.72 -3.26 -3.85
CA ALA A 9 -31.65 -2.73 -5.20
C ALA A 9 -31.40 -1.22 -5.11
N ILE A 10 -30.14 -0.79 -5.28
CA ILE A 10 -29.83 0.59 -5.65
C ILE A 10 -29.56 0.60 -7.14
N SER A 11 -30.63 0.53 -7.92
CA SER A 11 -30.64 0.89 -9.34
C SER A 11 -31.70 1.97 -9.54
N THR A 12 -31.54 3.11 -8.85
CA THR A 12 -32.34 4.30 -9.15
C THR A 12 -31.85 4.89 -10.47
N ALA A 13 -32.65 4.63 -11.49
CA ALA A 13 -32.57 5.14 -12.83
C ALA A 13 -32.38 6.67 -12.87
N PHE A 14 -31.25 7.11 -13.45
CA PHE A 14 -31.20 8.38 -14.16
C PHE A 14 -31.49 8.08 -15.64
N VAL A 15 -32.75 8.15 -16.04
CA VAL A 15 -33.13 8.14 -17.46
C VAL A 15 -32.91 9.57 -17.98
N LEU A 16 -31.78 9.79 -18.64
CA LEU A 16 -31.63 10.88 -19.61
C LEU A 16 -31.80 10.29 -21.02
N PRO A 17 -32.60 10.91 -21.91
CA PRO A 17 -32.80 10.39 -23.26
C PRO A 17 -31.58 10.67 -24.15
N GLY A 18 -30.97 9.61 -24.72
CA GLY A 18 -30.22 9.74 -25.99
C GLY A 18 -28.74 9.33 -26.03
N ALA A 19 -28.12 8.88 -24.93
CA ALA A 19 -26.76 8.33 -24.98
C ALA A 19 -26.76 6.84 -24.61
N ALA A 20 -26.03 6.02 -25.36
CA ALA A 20 -25.70 4.67 -24.91
C ALA A 20 -24.80 4.80 -23.68
N PHE A 21 -25.40 4.75 -22.48
CA PHE A 21 -24.65 4.82 -21.23
C PHE A 21 -23.77 3.57 -21.13
N ALA A 22 -22.50 3.77 -20.75
CA ALA A 22 -21.65 2.68 -20.26
C ALA A 22 -22.41 1.91 -19.18
N ASP A 23 -22.34 0.57 -19.18
CA ASP A 23 -22.86 -0.23 -18.06
C ASP A 23 -22.03 0.08 -16.81
N VAL A 24 -22.56 0.94 -15.94
CA VAL A 24 -21.84 1.41 -14.75
C VAL A 24 -22.03 0.40 -13.62
N LYS A 25 -20.92 -0.22 -13.21
CA LYS A 25 -20.86 -1.13 -12.08
C LYS A 25 -20.47 -0.38 -10.83
N VAL A 26 -21.34 -0.44 -9.83
CA VAL A 26 -21.03 -0.03 -8.45
C VAL A 26 -20.34 -1.20 -7.76
N TYR A 27 -19.28 -0.93 -7.02
CA TYR A 27 -18.59 -1.93 -6.22
C TYR A 27 -18.03 -1.30 -4.94
N GLY A 28 -17.66 -2.11 -3.96
CA GLY A 28 -17.00 -1.60 -2.77
C GLY A 28 -16.52 -2.66 -1.80
N LYS A 29 -15.93 -2.16 -0.72
CA LYS A 29 -15.46 -2.97 0.41
C LYS A 29 -15.68 -2.20 1.70
N PHE A 30 -16.17 -2.87 2.74
CA PHE A 30 -15.94 -2.49 4.13
C PHE A 30 -14.93 -3.45 4.72
N ASN A 31 -13.89 -2.92 5.35
CA ASN A 31 -12.84 -3.69 5.98
C ASN A 31 -12.65 -3.17 7.41
N VAL A 32 -13.32 -3.79 8.36
CA VAL A 32 -13.42 -3.30 9.74
C VAL A 32 -12.66 -4.23 10.66
N GLY A 33 -11.81 -3.68 11.53
CA GLY A 33 -11.00 -4.43 12.48
C GLY A 33 -11.21 -3.94 13.91
N LEU A 34 -11.18 -4.87 14.85
CA LEU A 34 -11.00 -4.63 16.28
C LEU A 34 -9.70 -5.32 16.71
N ASP A 35 -8.68 -4.56 17.07
CA ASP A 35 -7.41 -5.11 17.55
C ASP A 35 -6.98 -4.54 18.91
N ASP A 36 -6.23 -5.35 19.65
CA ASP A 36 -5.36 -4.89 20.72
C ASP A 36 -3.97 -4.65 20.11
N GLN A 37 -3.51 -3.41 20.18
CA GLN A 37 -2.22 -3.03 19.62
C GLN A 37 -1.33 -2.41 20.70
N LYS A 38 -0.10 -2.89 20.78
CA LYS A 38 1.00 -2.23 21.49
C LYS A 38 1.99 -1.69 20.46
N ASP A 39 2.19 -0.38 20.41
CA ASP A 39 3.04 0.30 19.44
C ASP A 39 4.29 0.90 20.07
N GLU A 40 5.48 0.45 19.67
CA GLU A 40 6.74 1.08 20.08
C GLU A 40 7.48 1.70 18.87
N ILE A 41 7.19 1.29 17.62
CA ILE A 41 7.93 1.78 16.44
C ILE A 41 7.19 2.81 15.58
N GLY A 42 5.97 3.18 15.96
CA GLY A 42 5.16 4.22 15.31
C GLY A 42 4.30 3.71 14.16
N ILE A 43 3.87 2.44 14.21
CA ILE A 43 2.94 1.83 13.26
C ILE A 43 1.57 1.79 13.95
N THR A 44 0.51 2.28 13.32
CA THR A 44 -0.83 2.31 13.94
C THR A 44 -1.91 1.78 13.02
N SER A 45 -2.80 0.93 13.55
CA SER A 45 -4.06 0.53 12.92
C SER A 45 -5.13 1.62 12.92
N SER A 46 -4.97 2.69 13.72
CA SER A 46 -6.07 3.62 14.01
C SER A 46 -6.37 4.62 12.89
N ASN A 47 -7.66 4.93 12.69
CA ASN A 47 -8.17 5.97 11.78
C ASN A 47 -7.83 7.37 12.28
N GLY A 48 -6.55 7.76 12.17
CA GLY A 48 -6.07 9.13 12.30
C GLY A 48 -6.36 9.84 13.64
N THR A 49 -5.35 9.90 14.50
CA THR A 49 -4.91 11.07 15.30
C THR A 49 -3.75 10.75 16.25
N ASN A 50 -3.16 9.55 16.21
CA ASN A 50 -1.91 9.28 16.94
C ASN A 50 -0.64 9.52 16.09
N SER A 51 -0.77 9.93 14.82
CA SER A 51 0.35 10.41 13.99
C SER A 51 0.74 11.87 14.29
N SER A 52 -0.12 12.70 14.91
CA SER A 52 0.13 14.13 15.12
C SER A 52 0.76 14.48 16.47
N GLN A 53 1.45 13.54 17.11
CA GLN A 53 2.38 13.85 18.20
C GLN A 53 3.71 13.10 18.08
N GLN A 54 4.18 12.82 16.86
CA GLN A 54 5.61 12.64 16.61
C GLN A 54 6.26 14.02 16.42
N THR A 55 6.42 14.75 17.51
CA THR A 55 7.51 15.73 17.55
C THR A 55 8.81 14.93 17.63
N ALA A 56 9.81 15.27 16.82
CA ALA A 56 11.14 14.66 16.90
C ALA A 56 11.61 14.61 18.36
N GLY A 57 11.67 13.41 18.96
CA GLY A 57 12.06 13.21 20.35
C GLY A 57 11.05 12.54 21.29
N SER A 58 9.80 12.30 20.87
CA SER A 58 8.77 11.70 21.75
C SER A 58 7.96 10.61 21.07
N VAL A 59 8.33 9.32 21.25
CA VAL A 59 7.44 8.20 20.93
C VAL A 59 6.54 7.95 22.15
N LYS A 60 5.22 8.07 21.99
CA LYS A 60 4.27 8.17 23.10
C LYS A 60 3.69 6.83 23.59
N TYR A 61 4.00 5.68 23.02
CA TYR A 61 3.26 4.46 23.36
C TYR A 61 4.14 3.28 23.81
N ALA A 62 3.74 2.68 24.95
CA ALA A 62 4.30 1.48 25.56
C ALA A 62 3.22 0.52 26.10
N ASP A 63 1.95 0.92 26.00
CA ASP A 63 0.78 0.21 26.53
C ASP A 63 -0.07 -0.35 25.39
N SER A 64 -0.69 -1.50 25.62
CA SER A 64 -1.70 -2.09 24.73
C SER A 64 -2.97 -1.24 24.72
N THR A 65 -3.50 -0.97 23.53
CA THR A 65 -4.76 -0.27 23.34
C THR A 65 -5.68 -1.01 22.38
N TRP A 66 -6.94 -1.17 22.78
CA TRP A 66 -7.98 -1.68 21.88
C TRP A 66 -8.49 -0.58 20.95
N SER A 67 -8.58 -0.87 19.66
CA SER A 67 -9.11 0.07 18.66
C SER A 67 -10.03 -0.61 17.66
N LEU A 68 -11.21 0.00 17.45
CA LEU A 68 -12.09 -0.31 16.32
C LEU A 68 -11.80 0.68 15.19
N HIS A 69 -11.42 0.18 14.02
CA HIS A 69 -10.87 1.00 12.93
C HIS A 69 -11.14 0.39 11.54
N ASP A 70 -10.87 1.18 10.49
CA ASP A 70 -10.88 0.71 9.10
C ASP A 70 -9.52 0.08 8.82
N GLN A 71 -9.48 -1.24 8.65
CA GLN A 71 -8.21 -1.95 8.50
C GLN A 71 -7.48 -1.40 7.28
N ASN A 72 -6.31 -0.81 7.54
CA ASN A 72 -5.43 -0.18 6.57
C ASN A 72 -6.13 0.86 5.66
N ASN A 73 -7.13 1.59 6.18
CA ASN A 73 -7.88 2.60 5.43
C ASN A 73 -8.42 2.08 4.07
N SER A 74 -8.84 0.81 4.07
CA SER A 74 -9.08 0.07 2.83
C SER A 74 -10.56 -0.07 2.47
N SER A 75 -11.46 0.38 3.35
CA SER A 75 -12.86 0.55 3.03
C SER A 75 -13.04 1.57 1.90
N ARG A 76 -13.91 1.25 0.95
CA ARG A 76 -14.01 1.98 -0.33
C ARG A 76 -15.34 1.77 -1.03
N LEU A 77 -15.70 2.78 -1.82
CA LEU A 77 -16.81 2.78 -2.76
C LEU A 77 -16.27 3.13 -4.14
N GLY A 78 -16.70 2.40 -5.16
CA GLY A 78 -16.23 2.56 -6.52
C GLY A 78 -17.34 2.47 -7.56
N PHE A 79 -17.11 3.16 -8.67
CA PHE A 79 -17.90 3.12 -9.88
C PHE A 79 -16.95 2.86 -11.05
N LYS A 80 -17.26 1.90 -11.91
CA LYS A 80 -16.47 1.63 -13.12
C LYS A 80 -17.37 1.25 -14.28
N GLY A 81 -16.91 1.51 -15.49
CA GLY A 81 -17.63 1.13 -16.70
C GLY A 81 -16.74 1.23 -17.93
N ASP A 82 -17.23 0.66 -19.02
CA ASP A 82 -16.68 0.78 -20.36
C ASP A 82 -17.76 1.15 -21.37
N THR A 83 -17.36 1.78 -22.46
CA THR A 83 -18.23 2.04 -23.61
C THR A 83 -17.46 1.86 -24.91
N GLU A 84 -18.09 1.22 -25.89
CA GLU A 84 -17.53 1.05 -27.23
C GLU A 84 -17.52 2.40 -27.96
N LEU A 85 -16.40 2.73 -28.61
CA LEU A 85 -16.25 4.00 -29.33
C LEU A 85 -16.68 3.91 -30.80
N GLY A 86 -17.12 2.74 -31.26
CA GLY A 86 -17.56 2.53 -32.65
C GLY A 86 -16.44 2.55 -33.69
N VAL A 87 -15.17 2.50 -33.26
CA VAL A 87 -13.99 2.46 -34.14
C VAL A 87 -13.18 1.21 -33.82
N GLY A 88 -13.36 0.15 -34.61
CA GLY A 88 -12.70 -1.14 -34.38
C GLY A 88 -13.11 -1.77 -33.05
N ASP A 89 -12.13 -2.27 -32.29
CA ASP A 89 -12.30 -2.85 -30.96
C ASP A 89 -12.06 -1.83 -29.82
N LEU A 90 -12.03 -0.54 -30.15
CA LEU A 90 -11.69 0.52 -29.20
C LEU A 90 -12.82 0.79 -28.21
N LYS A 91 -12.46 0.82 -26.94
CA LYS A 91 -13.32 1.15 -25.80
C LYS A 91 -12.75 2.30 -24.99
N ALA A 92 -13.61 3.18 -24.52
CA ALA A 92 -13.30 4.06 -23.40
C ALA A 92 -13.62 3.35 -22.09
N ILE A 93 -12.74 3.47 -21.12
CA ILE A 93 -12.90 2.91 -19.77
C ILE A 93 -12.77 4.01 -18.73
N PHE A 94 -13.46 3.86 -17.60
CA PHE A 94 -13.29 4.75 -16.46
C PHE A 94 -13.42 4.01 -15.14
N GLN A 95 -12.83 4.59 -14.10
CA GLN A 95 -13.02 4.19 -12.72
C GLN A 95 -13.01 5.42 -11.82
N LEU A 96 -13.95 5.48 -10.89
CA LEU A 96 -14.02 6.45 -9.81
C LEU A 96 -14.06 5.68 -8.49
N GLU A 97 -12.94 5.59 -7.78
CA GLU A 97 -12.86 4.93 -6.48
C GLU A 97 -12.52 5.93 -5.37
N TYR A 98 -13.30 5.89 -4.30
CA TYR A 98 -13.13 6.69 -3.10
C TYR A 98 -12.96 5.78 -1.89
N GLY A 99 -11.93 6.03 -1.09
CA GLY A 99 -11.81 5.46 0.24
C GLY A 99 -12.88 6.05 1.14
N VAL A 100 -13.43 5.24 2.04
CA VAL A 100 -14.50 5.64 2.96
C VAL A 100 -14.05 5.26 4.35
N ASN A 101 -13.92 6.22 5.26
CA ASN A 101 -13.74 5.92 6.68
C ASN A 101 -15.13 5.68 7.30
N PRO A 102 -15.49 4.43 7.67
CA PRO A 102 -16.83 4.10 8.19
C PRO A 102 -17.03 4.54 9.65
N PHE A 103 -15.97 4.98 10.34
CA PHE A 103 -16.00 5.45 11.73
C PHE A 103 -16.04 6.99 11.85
N GLY A 104 -15.94 7.70 10.73
CA GLY A 104 -15.92 9.15 10.70
C GLY A 104 -14.66 9.75 11.33
N SER A 105 -14.74 11.03 11.68
CA SER A 105 -13.72 11.75 12.44
C SER A 105 -14.35 12.35 13.68
N GLU A 106 -13.92 11.91 14.86
CA GLU A 106 -14.27 12.60 16.10
C GLU A 106 -13.37 13.83 16.24
N ALA A 107 -13.93 15.03 16.06
CA ALA A 107 -13.21 16.27 16.31
C ALA A 107 -13.07 16.46 17.83
N VAL A 108 -11.99 15.94 18.41
CA VAL A 108 -11.65 16.24 19.81
C VAL A 108 -10.99 17.62 19.87
N GLY A 109 -11.79 18.65 20.17
CA GLY A 109 -11.34 19.95 20.65
C GLY A 109 -10.53 20.81 19.67
N GLY A 110 -11.17 21.83 19.09
CA GLY A 110 -10.58 23.16 18.84
C GLY A 110 -9.31 23.32 17.99
N GLY A 111 -8.82 22.30 17.28
CA GLY A 111 -7.62 22.46 16.44
C GLY A 111 -7.17 21.27 15.58
N SER A 112 -7.75 20.08 15.74
CA SER A 112 -7.37 18.92 14.93
C SER A 112 -8.16 18.87 13.62
N THR A 113 -7.47 18.75 12.48
CA THR A 113 -8.07 18.55 11.16
C THR A 113 -8.96 17.31 11.20
N ALA A 114 -10.28 17.48 11.08
CA ALA A 114 -11.20 16.36 10.94
C ALA A 114 -10.73 15.48 9.77
N GLN A 115 -10.56 14.17 10.01
CA GLN A 115 -10.31 13.22 8.93
C GLN A 115 -11.47 13.30 7.94
N SER A 116 -11.15 13.47 6.66
CA SER A 116 -12.17 13.49 5.62
C SER A 116 -12.79 12.09 5.52
N THR A 117 -14.12 12.00 5.63
CA THR A 117 -14.86 10.75 5.46
C THR A 117 -14.53 10.05 4.15
N PHE A 118 -14.19 10.82 3.12
CA PHE A 118 -13.75 10.33 1.83
C PHE A 118 -12.28 10.64 1.57
N SER A 119 -11.56 9.70 0.99
CA SER A 119 -10.24 9.90 0.38
C SER A 119 -10.28 9.47 -1.08
N GLN A 120 -9.44 10.04 -1.92
CA GLN A 120 -9.33 9.54 -3.29
C GLN A 120 -8.65 8.16 -3.25
N ARG A 121 -9.00 7.28 -4.18
CA ARG A 121 -8.24 6.07 -4.52
C ARG A 121 -7.95 6.06 -6.02
N ASN A 122 -8.13 4.94 -6.72
CA ASN A 122 -7.94 4.86 -8.15
C ASN A 122 -9.06 5.61 -8.88
N ILE A 123 -8.69 6.69 -9.56
CA ILE A 123 -9.61 7.54 -10.32
C ILE A 123 -8.95 7.82 -11.67
N PHE A 124 -9.52 7.27 -12.75
CA PHE A 124 -8.92 7.39 -14.07
C PHE A 124 -9.96 7.34 -15.20
N VAL A 125 -9.51 7.80 -16.36
CA VAL A 125 -10.09 7.51 -17.67
C VAL A 125 -9.02 6.82 -18.53
N GLY A 126 -9.44 6.01 -19.50
CA GLY A 126 -8.52 5.31 -20.37
C GLY A 126 -9.14 4.86 -21.68
N LEU A 127 -8.26 4.36 -22.55
CA LEU A 127 -8.60 3.69 -23.80
C LEU A 127 -8.07 2.27 -23.78
N GLN A 128 -8.88 1.35 -24.29
CA GLN A 128 -8.54 -0.06 -24.41
C GLN A 128 -8.88 -0.57 -25.82
N GLY A 129 -8.01 -1.41 -26.39
CA GLY A 129 -8.23 -2.07 -27.68
C GLY A 129 -7.15 -3.13 -27.92
N GLY A 130 -6.96 -3.54 -29.18
CA GLY A 130 -5.96 -4.56 -29.55
C GLY A 130 -4.51 -4.18 -29.24
N PHE A 131 -4.23 -2.89 -29.02
CA PHE A 131 -2.93 -2.38 -28.56
C PHE A 131 -2.71 -2.52 -27.04
N GLY A 132 -3.71 -2.93 -26.26
CA GLY A 132 -3.65 -2.99 -24.80
C GLY A 132 -4.50 -1.88 -24.18
N THR A 133 -4.02 -1.33 -23.06
CA THR A 133 -4.76 -0.34 -22.27
C THR A 133 -3.86 0.84 -21.91
N ILE A 134 -4.33 2.06 -22.16
CA ILE A 134 -3.71 3.30 -21.68
C ILE A 134 -4.68 3.97 -20.70
N LYS A 135 -4.22 4.30 -19.50
CA LYS A 135 -4.99 4.99 -18.46
C LYS A 135 -4.26 6.26 -18.02
N ALA A 136 -5.02 7.30 -17.71
CA ALA A 136 -4.49 8.53 -17.13
C ALA A 136 -5.33 8.97 -15.92
N GLY A 137 -4.67 9.37 -14.84
CA GLY A 137 -5.35 9.86 -13.65
C GLY A 137 -4.55 9.64 -12.37
N ARG A 138 -5.23 9.19 -11.32
CA ARG A 138 -4.64 8.74 -10.06
C ARG A 138 -4.73 7.22 -9.98
N ILE A 139 -3.59 6.53 -10.06
CA ILE A 139 -3.55 5.08 -10.29
C ILE A 139 -2.46 4.45 -9.42
N ASP A 140 -2.74 3.26 -8.88
CA ASP A 140 -1.73 2.40 -8.26
C ASP A 140 -0.60 2.11 -9.24
N THR A 141 0.64 2.20 -8.76
CA THR A 141 1.80 2.03 -9.64
C THR A 141 1.93 0.58 -10.11
N PRO A 142 2.54 0.32 -11.28
CA PRO A 142 2.87 -1.05 -11.70
C PRO A 142 3.73 -1.81 -10.66
N LEU A 143 4.57 -1.09 -9.91
CA LEU A 143 5.38 -1.65 -8.83
C LEU A 143 4.51 -2.18 -7.68
N LYS A 144 3.57 -1.37 -7.19
CA LYS A 144 2.59 -1.74 -6.16
C LYS A 144 1.78 -2.97 -6.58
N LEU A 145 1.15 -2.91 -7.76
CA LEU A 145 0.31 -4.01 -8.26
C LEU A 145 1.07 -5.35 -8.40
N ALA A 146 2.37 -5.28 -8.70
CA ALA A 146 3.22 -6.47 -8.72
C ALA A 146 3.54 -7.00 -7.31
N GLY A 147 3.72 -6.10 -6.33
CA GLY A 147 3.98 -6.42 -4.92
C GLY A 147 2.81 -7.09 -4.21
N GLU A 148 1.58 -6.64 -4.48
CA GLU A 148 0.34 -7.15 -3.86
C GLU A 148 0.15 -8.67 -3.98
N LYS A 149 0.84 -9.34 -4.92
CA LYS A 149 0.80 -10.81 -5.08
C LYS A 149 1.67 -11.56 -4.07
N ALA A 150 2.60 -10.88 -3.43
CA ALA A 150 3.42 -11.43 -2.36
C ALA A 150 2.76 -11.31 -0.99
N ASP A 151 2.03 -10.22 -0.75
CA ASP A 151 1.47 -9.93 0.58
C ASP A 151 0.22 -10.79 0.90
N GLN A 152 0.31 -11.63 1.92
CA GLN A 152 -0.79 -12.47 2.42
C GLN A 152 -1.75 -11.75 3.36
N PHE A 153 -1.32 -10.65 3.99
CA PHE A 153 -2.09 -9.91 4.98
C PHE A 153 -2.68 -8.64 4.36
N ASN A 154 -1.93 -7.94 3.52
CA ASN A 154 -2.37 -6.79 2.74
C ASN A 154 -3.13 -5.82 3.66
N ASP A 155 -4.36 -5.46 3.30
CA ASP A 155 -5.24 -4.57 4.05
C ASP A 155 -5.70 -5.09 5.45
N GLU A 156 -5.03 -6.04 6.10
CA GLU A 156 -5.42 -6.67 7.38
C GLU A 156 -4.60 -6.13 8.57
N GLY A 157 -5.25 -5.42 9.49
CA GLY A 157 -4.61 -4.76 10.64
C GLY A 157 -3.42 -3.89 10.24
N ILE A 158 -2.29 -4.07 10.94
CA ILE A 158 -0.99 -3.46 10.59
C ILE A 158 -0.19 -4.28 9.56
N GLY A 159 -0.76 -5.35 9.02
CA GLY A 159 -0.06 -6.43 8.29
C GLY A 159 0.37 -6.08 6.87
N ASP A 160 -0.08 -4.94 6.34
CA ASP A 160 0.31 -4.47 5.01
C ASP A 160 1.84 -4.29 4.90
N ASP A 161 2.41 -4.83 3.82
CA ASP A 161 3.83 -4.76 3.49
C ASP A 161 4.38 -3.32 3.33
N THR A 162 3.52 -2.32 3.18
CA THR A 162 3.83 -0.88 3.29
C THR A 162 4.53 -0.50 4.60
N ASN A 163 4.33 -1.25 5.67
CA ASN A 163 5.01 -1.03 6.94
C ASN A 163 6.44 -1.63 6.95
N LEU A 164 6.71 -2.57 6.05
CA LEU A 164 8.00 -3.22 5.86
C LEU A 164 8.88 -2.51 4.82
N MET A 165 8.30 -2.02 3.73
CA MET A 165 9.05 -1.48 2.59
C MET A 165 8.36 -0.31 1.88
N VAL A 166 9.14 0.49 1.14
CA VAL A 166 8.65 1.57 0.26
C VAL A 166 8.22 1.03 -1.11
N GLY A 167 7.45 1.80 -1.89
CA GLY A 167 7.00 1.42 -3.24
C GLY A 167 5.52 1.04 -3.33
N GLU A 168 4.81 1.02 -2.21
CA GLU A 168 3.37 0.75 -2.12
C GLU A 168 2.50 1.98 -2.40
N THR A 169 2.75 2.63 -3.54
CA THR A 169 2.20 3.96 -3.81
C THR A 169 1.08 3.99 -4.85
N ARG A 170 0.26 5.02 -4.70
CA ARG A 170 -0.72 5.48 -5.69
C ARG A 170 -0.37 6.89 -6.10
N ILE A 171 -0.18 7.12 -7.39
CA ILE A 171 0.40 8.37 -7.88
C ILE A 171 -0.63 9.19 -8.63
N ASN A 172 -0.61 10.51 -8.40
CA ASN A 172 -1.41 11.49 -9.13
C ASN A 172 -0.78 11.79 -10.49
N ASN A 173 -1.60 12.16 -11.47
CA ASN A 173 -1.15 12.59 -12.79
C ASN A 173 -0.31 11.54 -13.53
N ILE A 174 -0.52 10.26 -13.23
CA ILE A 174 0.21 9.17 -13.86
C ILE A 174 -0.47 8.76 -15.16
N ILE A 175 0.33 8.45 -16.17
CA ILE A 175 -0.08 7.79 -17.40
C ILE A 175 0.47 6.36 -17.36
N VAL A 176 -0.41 5.37 -17.47
CA VAL A 176 -0.06 3.95 -17.38
C VAL A 176 -0.46 3.27 -18.69
N TYR A 177 0.48 2.55 -19.29
CA TYR A 177 0.26 1.63 -20.39
C TYR A 177 0.43 0.18 -19.93
N THR A 178 -0.51 -0.68 -20.30
CA THR A 178 -0.45 -2.13 -20.11
C THR A 178 -0.61 -2.79 -21.47
N SER A 179 0.35 -3.63 -21.86
CA SER A 179 0.29 -4.36 -23.14
C SER A 179 -0.86 -5.38 -23.15
N PRO A 180 -1.30 -5.85 -24.33
CA PRO A 180 -2.02 -7.11 -24.43
C PRO A 180 -1.18 -8.25 -23.85
N LYS A 181 -1.82 -9.38 -23.54
CA LYS A 181 -1.10 -10.59 -23.18
C LYS A 181 -0.26 -11.08 -24.37
N ILE A 182 1.05 -11.17 -24.17
CA ILE A 182 2.02 -11.71 -25.12
C ILE A 182 2.20 -13.19 -24.79
N ALA A 183 2.04 -14.07 -25.79
CA ALA A 183 2.10 -15.52 -25.60
C ALA A 183 1.23 -16.02 -24.42
N GLU A 184 0.05 -15.42 -24.25
CA GLU A 184 -0.97 -15.75 -23.24
C GLU A 184 -0.58 -15.58 -21.76
N ALA A 185 0.69 -15.32 -21.45
CA ALA A 185 1.20 -15.29 -20.08
C ALA A 185 1.97 -14.01 -19.72
N LEU A 186 2.57 -13.31 -20.69
CA LEU A 186 3.41 -12.14 -20.43
C LEU A 186 2.63 -10.84 -20.59
N THR A 187 2.87 -9.89 -19.68
CA THR A 187 2.32 -8.53 -19.73
C THR A 187 3.43 -7.54 -19.42
N VAL A 188 3.53 -6.49 -20.23
CA VAL A 188 4.44 -5.36 -20.01
C VAL A 188 3.61 -4.18 -19.51
N ASN A 189 4.01 -3.60 -18.38
CA ASN A 189 3.43 -2.37 -17.84
C ASN A 189 4.49 -1.28 -17.86
N LEU A 190 4.14 -0.12 -18.40
CA LEU A 190 4.96 1.08 -18.40
C LEU A 190 4.15 2.21 -17.81
N ALA A 191 4.75 3.05 -16.99
CA ALA A 191 4.08 4.25 -16.51
C ALA A 191 5.04 5.43 -16.38
N VAL A 192 4.50 6.62 -16.58
CA VAL A 192 5.24 7.87 -16.43
C VAL A 192 4.40 8.89 -15.68
N VAL A 193 5.07 9.73 -14.91
CA VAL A 193 4.48 10.87 -14.20
C VAL A 193 5.16 12.13 -14.74
N PRO A 194 4.43 12.97 -15.49
CA PRO A 194 4.93 14.27 -15.90
C PRO A 194 5.26 15.13 -14.68
N GLY A 195 6.29 15.98 -14.78
CA GLY A 195 6.70 16.88 -13.72
C GLY A 195 5.64 17.92 -13.37
N GLY A 196 4.94 18.45 -14.38
CA GLY A 196 3.87 19.44 -14.14
C GLY A 196 4.35 20.73 -13.47
N GLY A 197 5.66 21.01 -13.49
CA GLY A 197 6.26 22.17 -12.82
C GLY A 197 6.43 22.02 -11.30
N ARG A 198 6.29 20.80 -10.74
CA ARG A 198 6.58 20.55 -9.32
C ARG A 198 8.06 20.74 -9.02
N THR A 199 8.41 21.05 -7.77
CA THR A 199 9.81 21.02 -7.33
C THR A 199 10.37 19.62 -7.56
N ALA A 200 11.58 19.55 -8.13
CA ALA A 200 12.20 18.28 -8.44
C ALA A 200 12.53 17.49 -7.18
N LEU A 201 12.41 16.16 -7.25
CA LEU A 201 12.76 15.29 -6.12
C LEU A 201 14.27 15.28 -5.85
N ASP A 202 15.09 15.58 -6.85
CA ASP A 202 16.55 15.51 -6.83
C ASP A 202 17.26 16.89 -6.76
N ASP A 203 16.55 18.02 -6.91
CA ASP A 203 17.09 19.37 -6.74
C ASP A 203 16.00 20.35 -6.27
N THR A 204 16.10 20.82 -5.01
CA THR A 204 15.13 21.74 -4.40
C THR A 204 15.04 23.10 -5.09
N ASN A 205 16.07 23.49 -5.84
CA ASN A 205 16.12 24.74 -6.58
C ASN A 205 15.70 24.57 -8.04
N SER A 206 15.24 23.38 -8.41
CA SER A 206 14.80 23.07 -9.77
C SER A 206 13.33 22.62 -9.80
N VAL A 207 12.78 22.55 -11.00
CA VAL A 207 11.40 22.15 -11.26
C VAL A 207 11.36 21.10 -12.36
N ASP A 208 10.60 20.05 -12.11
CA ASP A 208 10.34 18.95 -13.02
C ASP A 208 9.38 19.41 -14.12
N LYS A 209 9.84 19.33 -15.37
CA LYS A 209 9.09 19.79 -16.56
C LYS A 209 8.96 18.71 -17.61
N SER A 210 9.55 17.53 -17.40
CA SER A 210 9.53 16.45 -18.36
C SER A 210 8.15 15.78 -18.39
N ILE A 211 7.92 15.03 -19.46
CA ILE A 211 6.76 14.12 -19.54
C ILE A 211 6.98 12.84 -18.71
N ALA A 212 8.22 12.56 -18.31
CA ALA A 212 8.61 11.35 -17.60
C ALA A 212 9.69 11.66 -16.52
N ASP A 213 9.32 12.41 -15.49
CA ASP A 213 10.22 12.71 -14.36
C ASP A 213 10.24 11.57 -13.33
N THR A 214 9.11 10.87 -13.17
CA THR A 214 9.05 9.57 -12.47
C THR A 214 8.58 8.52 -13.47
N TYR A 215 9.18 7.34 -13.48
CA TYR A 215 8.77 6.27 -14.38
C TYR A 215 8.84 4.89 -13.74
N TYR A 216 7.98 4.01 -14.26
CA TYR A 216 7.83 2.63 -13.80
C TYR A 216 7.86 1.70 -15.00
N ALA A 217 8.51 0.56 -14.83
CA ALA A 217 8.47 -0.55 -15.77
C ALA A 217 8.25 -1.85 -15.02
N SER A 218 7.38 -2.72 -15.53
CA SER A 218 7.17 -4.05 -14.97
C SER A 218 6.95 -5.06 -16.08
N LEU A 219 7.65 -6.19 -15.98
CA LEU A 219 7.40 -7.38 -16.76
C LEU A 219 6.75 -8.42 -15.84
N VAL A 220 5.56 -8.87 -16.22
CA VAL A 220 4.77 -9.83 -15.45
C VAL A 220 4.56 -11.08 -16.28
N PHE A 221 4.82 -12.24 -15.69
CA PHE A 221 4.40 -13.55 -16.16
C PHE A 221 3.30 -14.07 -15.24
N GLU A 222 2.17 -14.48 -15.79
CA GLU A 222 1.09 -15.08 -15.00
C GLU A 222 0.38 -16.17 -15.80
N ASN A 223 0.27 -17.35 -15.19
CA ASN A 223 -0.63 -18.42 -15.61
C ASN A 223 -1.39 -18.97 -14.38
N GLU A 224 -2.10 -20.09 -14.53
CA GLU A 224 -2.92 -20.63 -13.44
C GLU A 224 -2.13 -21.07 -12.20
N MET A 225 -0.87 -21.48 -12.38
CA MET A 225 -0.02 -22.02 -11.30
C MET A 225 1.03 -21.02 -10.81
N LEU A 226 1.55 -20.19 -11.70
CA LEU A 226 2.75 -19.39 -11.49
C LEU A 226 2.48 -17.92 -11.77
N PHE A 227 2.99 -17.10 -10.88
CA PHE A 227 3.13 -15.66 -11.05
C PHE A 227 4.59 -15.29 -10.84
N GLY A 228 5.12 -14.44 -11.72
CA GLY A 228 6.45 -13.89 -11.59
C GLY A 228 6.46 -12.46 -12.10
N SER A 229 7.18 -11.57 -11.44
CA SER A 229 7.38 -10.22 -11.95
C SER A 229 8.76 -9.67 -11.63
N VAL A 230 9.24 -8.80 -12.52
CA VAL A 230 10.37 -7.92 -12.28
C VAL A 230 9.90 -6.51 -12.56
N SER A 231 10.03 -5.64 -11.58
CA SER A 231 9.51 -4.27 -11.60
C SER A 231 10.60 -3.30 -11.18
N TYR A 232 10.66 -2.16 -11.86
CA TYR A 232 11.55 -1.07 -11.57
C TYR A 232 10.77 0.25 -11.47
N ALA A 233 11.10 1.06 -10.48
CA ALA A 233 10.62 2.42 -10.33
C ALA A 233 11.83 3.35 -10.17
N ALA A 234 11.85 4.43 -10.95
CA ALA A 234 12.85 5.49 -10.82
C ALA A 234 12.19 6.76 -10.33
N ASN A 235 12.85 7.46 -9.40
CA ASN A 235 12.34 8.68 -8.77
C ASN A 235 10.95 8.47 -8.14
N GLU A 236 10.73 7.30 -7.52
CA GLU A 236 9.52 6.98 -6.77
C GLU A 236 9.43 7.94 -5.58
N PRO A 237 8.35 8.74 -5.42
CA PRO A 237 8.23 9.61 -4.27
C PRO A 237 8.06 8.79 -2.99
N GLY A 238 8.83 9.13 -1.96
CA GLY A 238 8.84 8.42 -0.71
C GLY A 238 10.21 8.40 -0.06
N SER A 239 10.26 7.84 1.15
CA SER A 239 11.50 7.66 1.91
C SER A 239 11.67 6.20 2.31
N LEU A 240 12.93 5.82 2.48
CA LEU A 240 13.35 4.53 3.06
C LEU A 240 12.70 4.32 4.44
N LYS A 241 12.35 3.08 4.78
CA LYS A 241 11.52 2.76 5.96
C LYS A 241 12.29 2.70 7.28
N VAL A 242 13.55 2.34 7.24
CA VAL A 242 14.47 2.13 8.37
C VAL A 242 15.78 2.88 8.20
N ASP A 243 16.33 2.96 6.98
CA ASP A 243 17.60 3.65 6.74
C ASP A 243 17.41 5.18 6.78
N GLY A 244 18.35 5.90 7.40
CA GLY A 244 18.22 7.35 7.65
C GLY A 244 17.28 7.76 8.82
N LYS A 245 16.73 6.80 9.59
CA LYS A 245 16.05 7.09 10.87
C LYS A 245 17.05 7.22 12.02
N ALA A 246 16.82 8.19 12.92
CA ALA A 246 17.72 8.43 14.05
C ALA A 246 17.68 7.27 15.04
N SER A 247 18.86 6.72 15.36
CA SER A 247 19.09 5.93 16.56
C SER A 247 19.41 6.87 17.71
N VAL A 248 18.65 6.80 18.82
CA VAL A 248 18.87 7.67 20.00
C VAL A 248 20.21 7.38 20.71
N SER A 249 20.90 6.31 20.31
CA SER A 249 22.15 5.83 20.94
C SER A 249 23.45 6.20 20.21
N VAL A 250 23.50 7.29 19.44
CA VAL A 250 24.79 7.83 18.97
C VAL A 250 25.18 9.04 19.82
N PRO A 251 26.14 8.92 20.76
CA PRO A 251 26.56 10.01 21.66
C PRO A 251 27.38 11.11 20.95
N THR A 252 27.32 11.18 19.62
CA THR A 252 27.79 12.32 18.83
C THR A 252 26.65 12.72 17.90
N PRO A 253 26.24 14.01 17.87
CA PRO A 253 25.27 14.47 16.88
C PRO A 253 25.93 14.35 15.51
N ILE A 254 25.75 13.22 14.83
CA ILE A 254 25.99 13.14 13.39
C ILE A 254 24.94 14.04 12.76
N ALA A 255 25.46 15.05 12.07
CA ALA A 255 24.70 16.09 11.43
C ALA A 255 23.62 15.50 10.52
N THR A 256 22.39 16.01 10.65
CA THR A 256 21.36 15.99 9.61
C THR A 256 20.97 14.61 9.07
N GLN A 257 19.90 14.07 9.64
CA GLN A 257 19.07 13.00 9.07
C GLN A 257 18.83 13.26 7.57
N ALA A 258 19.44 12.47 6.68
CA ALA A 258 19.15 12.52 5.25
C ALA A 258 17.80 11.86 4.99
N SER A 259 16.73 12.66 4.87
CA SER A 259 15.46 12.18 4.34
C SER A 259 15.54 12.18 2.82
N SER A 260 15.41 11.01 2.18
CA SER A 260 15.27 10.95 0.73
C SER A 260 13.88 11.49 0.33
N ALA A 261 13.84 12.38 -0.67
CA ALA A 261 12.57 12.88 -1.23
C ALA A 261 11.98 11.89 -2.26
N GLY A 262 12.81 10.99 -2.76
CA GLY A 262 12.41 9.85 -3.58
C GLY A 262 13.39 8.69 -3.45
N VAL A 263 13.06 7.59 -4.10
CA VAL A 263 13.84 6.35 -4.10
C VAL A 263 13.81 5.70 -5.49
N ASP A 264 14.87 4.97 -5.82
CA ASP A 264 14.86 4.02 -6.93
C ASP A 264 14.62 2.61 -6.38
N ILE A 265 13.74 1.86 -7.00
CA ILE A 265 13.31 0.54 -6.52
C ILE A 265 13.44 -0.50 -7.61
N LEU A 266 14.14 -1.60 -7.31
CA LEU A 266 14.05 -2.86 -8.05
C LEU A 266 13.31 -3.89 -7.20
N ARG A 267 12.25 -4.48 -7.74
CA ARG A 267 11.44 -5.50 -7.06
C ARG A 267 11.29 -6.74 -7.93
N VAL A 268 11.42 -7.90 -7.30
CA VAL A 268 11.17 -9.21 -7.91
C VAL A 268 10.15 -9.93 -7.05
N VAL A 269 9.08 -10.43 -7.65
CA VAL A 269 8.03 -11.18 -6.96
C VAL A 269 7.84 -12.52 -7.64
N GLY A 270 7.71 -13.58 -6.85
CA GLY A 270 7.31 -14.90 -7.31
C GLY A 270 6.17 -15.42 -6.46
N ALA A 271 5.17 -16.04 -7.08
CA ALA A 271 4.16 -16.82 -6.38
C ALA A 271 3.85 -18.10 -7.16
N VAL A 272 3.57 -19.17 -6.42
CA VAL A 272 3.27 -20.49 -6.97
C VAL A 272 2.13 -21.14 -6.21
N LYS A 273 1.26 -21.83 -6.94
CA LYS A 273 0.22 -22.70 -6.42
C LYS A 273 0.57 -24.16 -6.73
N PRO A 274 1.49 -24.78 -5.97
CA PRO A 274 1.96 -26.13 -6.28
C PRO A 274 0.84 -27.17 -6.20
N ILE A 275 -0.19 -26.89 -5.39
CA ILE A 275 -1.49 -27.54 -5.38
C ILE A 275 -2.56 -26.46 -5.29
N VAL A 276 -3.80 -26.78 -5.68
CA VAL A 276 -4.92 -25.81 -5.76
C VAL A 276 -5.11 -25.01 -4.48
N ASP A 277 -4.93 -25.66 -3.33
CA ASP A 277 -5.23 -25.09 -2.02
C ASP A 277 -4.04 -24.40 -1.34
N LEU A 278 -2.82 -24.57 -1.86
CA LEU A 278 -1.59 -24.00 -1.28
C LEU A 278 -1.07 -22.87 -2.16
N GLU A 279 -0.86 -21.70 -1.57
CA GLU A 279 -0.25 -20.53 -2.17
C GLU A 279 1.08 -20.30 -1.45
N LEU A 280 2.18 -20.24 -2.21
CA LEU A 280 3.49 -19.83 -1.71
C LEU A 280 3.92 -18.60 -2.48
N ASN A 281 4.50 -17.62 -1.79
CA ASN A 281 4.96 -16.40 -2.42
C ASN A 281 6.27 -15.92 -1.78
N ALA A 282 7.00 -15.13 -2.56
CA ALA A 282 8.22 -14.49 -2.13
C ALA A 282 8.39 -13.16 -2.87
N LEU A 283 8.96 -12.19 -2.18
CA LEU A 283 9.34 -10.91 -2.73
C LEU A 283 10.76 -10.57 -2.29
N PHE A 284 11.52 -10.04 -3.24
CA PHE A 284 12.80 -9.40 -3.01
C PHE A 284 12.72 -7.97 -3.51
N GLN A 285 13.19 -7.02 -2.73
CA GLN A 285 13.26 -5.63 -3.13
C GLN A 285 14.59 -5.00 -2.71
N GLN A 286 15.11 -4.14 -3.58
CA GLN A 286 16.16 -3.19 -3.25
C GLN A 286 15.63 -1.78 -3.49
N ALA A 287 15.69 -0.93 -2.47
CA ALA A 287 15.34 0.48 -2.56
C ALA A 287 16.56 1.34 -2.23
N LYS A 288 16.85 2.34 -3.05
CA LYS A 288 18.00 3.25 -2.88
C LYS A 288 17.49 4.69 -2.84
N GLY A 289 17.96 5.48 -1.89
CA GLY A 289 17.59 6.90 -1.86
C GLY A 289 18.13 7.67 -3.07
N ILE A 290 17.52 8.80 -3.38
CA ILE A 290 18.05 9.76 -4.36
C ILE A 290 18.52 11.02 -3.64
N ASP A 291 19.70 11.53 -4.03
CA ASP A 291 20.22 12.77 -3.46
C ASP A 291 19.38 13.95 -3.88
N GLN A 292 19.17 14.87 -2.94
CA GLN A 292 18.48 16.12 -3.21
C GLN A 292 19.47 17.28 -3.16
N LYS A 293 19.92 17.70 -4.34
CA LYS A 293 20.78 18.87 -4.52
C LYS A 293 20.09 20.13 -4.00
N GLY A 294 20.88 21.04 -3.42
CA GLY A 294 20.37 22.30 -2.89
C GLY A 294 19.67 22.20 -1.53
N SER A 295 19.49 21.00 -0.99
CA SER A 295 19.09 20.80 0.40
C SER A 295 20.29 20.99 1.34
N ALA A 296 20.08 21.67 2.46
CA ALA A 296 21.09 21.85 3.51
C ALA A 296 21.44 20.54 4.26
N THR A 297 20.66 19.47 4.03
CA THR A 297 20.66 18.25 4.86
C THR A 297 20.71 16.93 4.08
N SER A 298 20.80 16.95 2.74
CA SER A 298 20.46 15.78 1.90
C SER A 298 21.55 15.28 0.93
N ALA A 299 22.82 15.60 1.15
CA ALA A 299 23.91 15.23 0.24
C ALA A 299 24.42 13.76 0.38
N THR A 300 23.64 12.86 0.99
CA THR A 300 24.03 11.45 1.22
C THR A 300 22.87 10.45 1.09
N ALA A 301 21.70 10.89 0.62
CA ALA A 301 20.54 9.99 0.51
C ALA A 301 20.77 8.86 -0.51
N SER A 302 21.59 9.09 -1.53
CA SER A 302 21.99 8.05 -2.49
C SER A 302 22.98 7.02 -1.92
N GLU A 303 23.55 7.26 -0.74
CA GLU A 303 24.33 6.27 -0.01
C GLU A 303 23.42 5.37 0.84
N LEU A 304 22.20 5.80 1.13
CA LEU A 304 21.22 5.01 1.88
C LEU A 304 20.53 4.00 0.98
N LYS A 305 20.40 2.78 1.49
CA LYS A 305 19.83 1.67 0.74
C LYS A 305 19.19 0.66 1.69
N GLU A 306 18.08 0.10 1.24
CA GLU A 306 17.37 -0.96 1.93
C GLU A 306 17.26 -2.20 1.05
N THR A 307 17.43 -3.36 1.68
CA THR A 307 17.16 -4.66 1.07
C THR A 307 16.05 -5.34 1.85
N THR A 308 14.97 -5.69 1.15
CA THR A 308 13.78 -6.35 1.71
C THR A 308 13.61 -7.75 1.14
N TYR A 309 13.28 -8.70 2.03
CA TYR A 309 12.77 -10.01 1.68
C TYR A 309 11.41 -10.20 2.36
N LEU A 310 10.48 -10.84 1.66
CA LEU A 310 9.19 -11.25 2.20
C LEU A 310 8.89 -12.66 1.69
N VAL A 311 8.39 -13.54 2.55
CA VAL A 311 7.91 -14.86 2.18
C VAL A 311 6.59 -15.13 2.89
N GLY A 312 5.63 -15.66 2.15
CA GLY A 312 4.29 -15.92 2.65
C GLY A 312 3.77 -17.27 2.17
N ALA A 313 2.87 -17.82 2.97
CA ALA A 313 2.15 -19.05 2.67
C ALA A 313 0.68 -18.90 3.05
N GLY A 314 -0.20 -19.39 2.17
CA GLY A 314 -1.64 -19.46 2.40
C GLY A 314 -2.15 -20.87 2.09
N TYR A 315 -2.92 -21.48 2.98
CA TYR A 315 -3.52 -22.79 2.76
C TYR A 315 -5.03 -22.77 2.99
N SER A 316 -5.79 -23.12 1.96
CA SER A 316 -7.26 -23.13 1.99
C SER A 316 -7.80 -24.51 2.35
N ILE A 317 -8.74 -24.56 3.30
CA ILE A 317 -9.43 -25.79 3.71
C ILE A 317 -10.90 -25.44 3.90
N GLU A 318 -11.76 -25.93 3.01
CA GLU A 318 -13.18 -25.58 3.00
C GLU A 318 -13.40 -24.05 3.01
N ALA A 319 -14.04 -23.51 4.05
CA ALA A 319 -14.26 -22.08 4.24
C ALA A 319 -13.08 -21.36 4.89
N PHE A 320 -12.08 -22.07 5.40
CA PHE A 320 -10.92 -21.49 6.08
C PHE A 320 -9.76 -21.22 5.11
N LYS A 321 -9.00 -20.16 5.36
CA LYS A 321 -7.66 -19.95 4.81
C LYS A 321 -6.70 -19.65 5.97
N LEU A 322 -5.73 -20.54 6.18
CA LEU A 322 -4.63 -20.33 7.12
C LEU A 322 -3.53 -19.55 6.40
N LYS A 323 -2.98 -18.53 7.04
CA LYS A 323 -1.95 -17.66 6.44
C LYS A 323 -0.80 -17.44 7.41
N ALA A 324 0.41 -17.38 6.86
CA ALA A 324 1.60 -17.00 7.59
C ALA A 324 2.52 -16.19 6.67
N GLU A 325 3.22 -15.22 7.24
CA GLU A 325 4.15 -14.38 6.52
C GLU A 325 5.33 -13.98 7.40
N TYR A 326 6.51 -13.92 6.79
CA TYR A 326 7.72 -13.41 7.40
C TYR A 326 8.43 -12.48 6.42
N GLY A 327 8.84 -11.31 6.91
CA GLY A 327 9.59 -10.35 6.12
C GLY A 327 10.72 -9.71 6.90
N GLN A 328 11.73 -9.22 6.20
CA GLN A 328 12.83 -8.45 6.78
C GLN A 328 13.25 -7.34 5.81
N THR A 329 13.35 -6.11 6.31
CA THR A 329 14.05 -5.01 5.64
C THR A 329 15.30 -4.66 6.42
N LYS A 330 16.46 -4.70 5.75
CA LYS A 330 17.73 -4.27 6.33
C LYS A 330 18.17 -2.94 5.72
N ALA A 331 18.53 -1.98 6.57
CA ALA A 331 19.25 -0.77 6.21
C ALA A 331 20.74 -1.05 5.98
N ASP A 332 21.31 -0.49 4.92
CA ASP A 332 22.74 -0.64 4.61
C ASP A 332 23.60 0.30 5.45
N TYR A 333 23.15 1.54 5.74
CA TYR A 333 23.95 2.51 6.51
C TYR A 333 23.73 2.40 8.02
N SER A 334 22.48 2.40 8.49
CA SER A 334 22.19 2.33 9.93
C SER A 334 22.31 0.93 10.55
N ASP A 335 22.45 -0.11 9.71
CA ASP A 335 22.41 -1.54 10.06
C ASP A 335 21.11 -2.03 10.74
N ILE A 336 20.13 -1.15 10.97
CA ILE A 336 18.82 -1.49 11.53
C ILE A 336 18.11 -2.51 10.65
N LYS A 337 17.49 -3.51 11.29
CA LYS A 337 16.63 -4.50 10.62
C LYS A 337 15.21 -4.40 11.13
N ARG A 338 14.24 -4.29 10.24
CA ARG A 338 12.82 -4.44 10.55
C ARG A 338 12.36 -5.83 10.16
N ASP A 339 11.99 -6.63 11.14
CA ASP A 339 11.37 -7.94 10.93
C ASP A 339 9.84 -7.81 11.02
N LEU A 340 9.14 -8.54 10.15
CA LEU A 340 7.70 -8.79 10.16
C LEU A 340 7.46 -10.28 10.44
N MET A 341 6.57 -10.59 11.37
CA MET A 341 5.98 -11.91 11.55
C MET A 341 4.46 -11.77 11.63
N ALA A 342 3.73 -12.52 10.80
CA ALA A 342 2.28 -12.49 10.79
C ALA A 342 1.67 -13.90 10.67
N PHE A 343 0.58 -14.14 11.40
CA PHE A 343 -0.22 -15.36 11.35
C PHE A 343 -1.69 -14.98 11.30
N GLY A 344 -2.47 -15.66 10.45
CA GLY A 344 -3.85 -15.29 10.18
C GLY A 344 -4.75 -16.47 9.84
N ILE A 345 -6.02 -16.33 10.14
CA ILE A 345 -7.09 -17.25 9.75
C ILE A 345 -8.23 -16.43 9.16
N ASP A 346 -8.49 -16.61 7.87
CA ASP A 346 -9.71 -16.10 7.24
C ASP A 346 -10.77 -17.21 7.25
N TYR A 347 -12.00 -16.87 7.62
CA TYR A 347 -13.17 -17.73 7.48
C TYR A 347 -14.19 -17.07 6.55
N LYS A 348 -14.39 -17.67 5.38
CA LYS A 348 -15.29 -17.19 4.33
C LYS A 348 -16.71 -17.66 4.61
N LEU A 349 -17.55 -16.78 5.16
CA LEU A 349 -18.96 -17.09 5.39
C LEU A 349 -19.71 -17.24 4.07
N ASN A 350 -19.39 -16.37 3.10
CA ASN A 350 -19.83 -16.47 1.71
C ASN A 350 -18.89 -15.68 0.79
N LYS A 351 -19.24 -15.53 -0.50
CA LYS A 351 -18.42 -14.80 -1.48
C LYS A 351 -18.17 -13.33 -1.13
N ALA A 352 -19.10 -12.71 -0.41
CA ALA A 352 -19.08 -11.29 -0.06
C ALA A 352 -18.49 -11.04 1.33
N PHE A 353 -18.61 -11.98 2.26
CA PHE A 353 -18.35 -11.77 3.68
C PHE A 353 -17.32 -12.75 4.23
N THR A 354 -16.22 -12.21 4.76
CA THR A 354 -15.11 -12.96 5.37
C THR A 354 -14.83 -12.39 6.76
N THR A 355 -14.66 -13.25 7.76
CA THR A 355 -14.15 -12.88 9.08
C THR A 355 -12.69 -13.27 9.19
N GLN A 356 -11.90 -12.48 9.92
CA GLN A 356 -10.46 -12.66 10.03
C GLN A 356 -10.04 -12.70 11.49
N LEU A 357 -9.02 -13.48 11.80
CA LEU A 357 -8.33 -13.49 13.08
C LEU A 357 -6.84 -13.44 12.79
N TYR A 358 -6.11 -12.51 13.39
CA TYR A 358 -4.70 -12.31 13.08
C TYR A 358 -3.86 -11.95 14.30
N TYR A 359 -2.58 -12.28 14.19
CA TYR A 359 -1.50 -11.79 15.02
C TYR A 359 -0.39 -11.27 14.11
N ILE A 360 0.04 -10.03 14.33
CA ILE A 360 1.09 -9.38 13.53
C ILE A 360 2.10 -8.74 14.48
N GLN A 361 3.38 -8.89 14.19
CA GLN A 361 4.48 -8.24 14.90
C GLN A 361 5.46 -7.64 13.91
N TYR A 362 5.80 -6.37 14.16
CA TYR A 362 6.98 -5.73 13.61
C TYR A 362 8.01 -5.50 14.72
N GLN A 363 9.30 -5.65 14.42
CA GLN A 363 10.39 -5.37 15.35
C GLN A 363 11.55 -4.69 14.63
N ASP A 364 12.01 -3.55 15.15
CA ASP A 364 13.22 -2.88 14.67
C ASP A 364 14.42 -3.32 15.53
N LYS A 365 15.19 -4.30 15.06
CA LYS A 365 16.43 -4.76 15.71
C LYS A 365 17.57 -3.77 15.54
N ASP A 366 18.46 -3.75 16.53
CA ASP A 366 19.63 -2.87 16.60
C ASP A 366 19.23 -1.37 16.69
N ARG A 367 17.97 -1.10 17.08
CA ARG A 367 17.42 0.24 17.29
C ARG A 367 17.13 0.46 18.77
N THR A 368 17.45 1.65 19.27
CA THR A 368 17.02 2.12 20.59
C THR A 368 16.20 3.39 20.44
N ILE A 369 15.05 3.41 21.12
CA ILE A 369 14.17 4.57 21.20
C ILE A 369 13.95 4.96 22.65
N SER A 370 13.62 6.24 22.88
CA SER A 370 13.13 6.71 24.17
C SER A 370 11.62 6.90 24.11
N LEU A 371 10.92 6.25 25.02
CA LEU A 371 9.50 6.48 25.23
C LEU A 371 9.33 7.64 26.21
N THR A 372 8.34 8.50 25.97
CA THR A 372 8.07 9.63 26.87
C THR A 372 7.08 9.31 27.98
N SER A 373 6.48 8.11 27.97
CA SER A 373 5.57 7.64 29.02
C SER A 373 5.38 6.12 28.94
N PRO A 374 5.88 5.34 29.93
CA PRO A 374 6.84 5.75 30.95
C PRO A 374 8.19 6.15 30.31
N THR A 375 8.96 7.01 30.98
CA THR A 375 10.29 7.44 30.49
C THR A 375 11.29 6.29 30.54
N THR A 376 11.31 5.46 29.50
CA THR A 376 12.12 4.25 29.42
C THR A 376 12.76 4.15 28.05
N ALA A 377 14.05 3.76 28.00
CA ALA A 377 14.69 3.38 26.75
C ALA A 377 14.29 1.94 26.39
N VAL A 378 13.80 1.73 25.18
CA VAL A 378 13.46 0.41 24.66
C VAL A 378 14.48 0.05 23.57
N THR A 379 15.14 -1.09 23.75
CA THR A 379 16.01 -1.70 22.74
C THR A 379 15.21 -2.76 22.00
N ASP A 380 15.44 -2.84 20.69
CA ASP A 380 14.69 -3.69 19.77
C ASP A 380 13.17 -3.47 19.86
N PRO A 381 12.70 -2.20 19.75
CA PRO A 381 11.30 -1.86 19.92
C PRO A 381 10.41 -2.61 18.93
N LYS A 382 9.21 -2.95 19.38
CA LYS A 382 8.26 -3.76 18.62
C LYS A 382 6.85 -3.19 18.63
N THR A 383 6.15 -3.42 17.54
CA THR A 383 4.70 -3.18 17.44
C THR A 383 3.99 -4.50 17.21
N THR A 384 3.06 -4.84 18.09
CA THR A 384 2.27 -6.08 18.01
C THR A 384 0.79 -5.75 17.94
N ALA A 385 0.07 -6.45 17.07
CA ALA A 385 -1.39 -6.40 16.98
C ALA A 385 -1.97 -7.81 17.06
N PHE A 386 -3.01 -7.99 17.87
CA PHE A 386 -3.88 -9.16 17.82
C PHE A 386 -5.30 -8.69 17.58
N GLY A 387 -5.95 -9.18 16.53
CA GLY A 387 -7.22 -8.59 16.11
C GLY A 387 -8.17 -9.54 15.42
N LEU A 388 -9.41 -9.08 15.35
CA LEU A 388 -10.52 -9.68 14.63
C LEU A 388 -10.96 -8.72 13.53
N GLY A 389 -11.08 -9.22 12.31
CA GLY A 389 -11.48 -8.46 11.13
C GLY A 389 -12.79 -8.94 10.53
N VAL A 390 -13.49 -8.04 9.85
CA VAL A 390 -14.62 -8.34 8.97
C VAL A 390 -14.42 -7.62 7.65
N VAL A 391 -14.43 -8.40 6.58
CA VAL A 391 -14.41 -7.91 5.19
C VAL A 391 -15.75 -8.19 4.55
N PHE A 392 -16.45 -7.14 4.14
CA PHE A 392 -17.64 -7.21 3.32
C PHE A 392 -17.39 -6.54 1.96
N THR A 393 -17.59 -7.28 0.87
CA THR A 393 -17.43 -6.81 -0.51
C THR A 393 -18.77 -6.88 -1.23
N PHE A 394 -19.05 -5.87 -2.06
CA PHE A 394 -20.31 -5.76 -2.81
C PHE A 394 -20.10 -5.23 -4.22
#